data_AF-A0A7W1SES3-F1
#
_entry.id   AF-A0A7W1SES3-F1
#
_cell.length_a   1.000
_cell.length_b   1.000
_cell.length_c   1.000
_cell.angle_alpha   90.00
_cell.angle_beta   90.00
_cell.angle_gamma   90.00
#
_symmetry.space_group_name_H-M   'P 1'
#
loop_
_entity.id
_entity.type
_entity.pdbx_description
1 polymer ?
#
loop_
_entity_poly.entity_id
_entity_poly.type
_entity_poly.pdbx_seq_one_letter_code
_entity_poly.pdbx_strand_id
1 'polypeptide(L)' 'MTTSEQGLPAVRSDARGRHWVAWVPDDNGNPRNSVVLVAATREEAERRAREWARTSGL' A
#
# COMPACT_ATOMS: atom_id res chain seq x y z
N MET A 1 -21.45 0.64 -4.65
CA MET A 1 -21.33 0.81 -3.19
C MET A 1 -19.95 0.30 -2.83
N THR A 2 -18.95 1.19 -2.71
CA THR A 2 -17.61 0.79 -2.28
C THR A 2 -17.57 0.99 -0.78
N THR A 3 -17.63 -0.12 -0.04
CA THR A 3 -17.49 -0.16 1.42
C THR A 3 -16.21 0.58 1.80
N SER A 4 -16.35 1.74 2.44
CA SER A 4 -15.24 2.33 3.19
C SER A 4 -14.92 1.37 4.33
N GLU A 5 -13.89 0.56 4.16
CA GLU A 5 -13.27 -0.20 5.25
C GLU A 5 -12.67 0.80 6.24
N GLN A 6 -13.49 1.29 7.15
CA GLN A 6 -13.04 2.11 8.26
C GLN A 6 -12.17 1.24 9.17
N GLY A 7 -10.85 1.44 9.10
CA GLY A 7 -9.88 0.83 10.02
C GLY A 7 -8.57 0.37 9.40
N LEU A 8 -8.43 0.38 8.07
CA LEU A 8 -7.16 0.06 7.41
C LEU A 8 -6.64 1.28 6.64
N PRO A 9 -5.33 1.59 6.74
CA PRO A 9 -4.75 2.70 5.98
C PRO A 9 -4.91 2.43 4.48
N ALA A 10 -5.23 3.47 3.72
CA ALA A 10 -5.40 3.36 2.28
C ALA A 10 -4.11 2.82 1.65
N VAL A 11 -4.20 1.86 0.73
CA VAL A 11 -3.04 1.34 0.00
C VAL A 11 -3.16 1.76 -1.46
N ARG A 12 -2.09 2.34 -2.00
CA ARG A 12 -1.94 2.65 -3.43
C ARG A 12 -0.92 1.71 -4.05
N SER A 13 -1.08 1.42 -5.34
CA SER A 13 -0.14 0.58 -6.08
C SER A 13 0.02 1.04 -7.52
N ASP A 14 1.21 0.85 -8.08
CA ASP A 14 1.59 1.23 -9.45
C ASP A 14 2.45 0.14 -10.11
N ALA A 15 2.30 -0.04 -11.42
CA ALA A 15 3.06 -1.02 -12.20
C ALA A 15 4.36 -0.39 -12.72
N ARG A 16 5.50 -1.02 -12.40
CA ARG A 16 6.85 -0.61 -12.82
C ARG A 16 7.51 -1.75 -13.60
N GLY A 17 7.20 -1.83 -14.89
CA GLY A 17 7.70 -2.88 -15.77
C GLY A 17 7.14 -4.25 -15.38
N ARG A 18 8.01 -5.20 -15.01
CA ARG A 18 7.61 -6.55 -14.57
C ARG A 18 7.20 -6.63 -13.09
N HIS A 19 7.25 -5.51 -12.39
CA HIS A 19 7.06 -5.46 -10.95
C HIS A 19 5.90 -4.53 -10.59
N TRP A 20 5.30 -4.81 -9.45
CA TRP A 20 4.32 -3.95 -8.80
C TRP A 20 4.93 -3.31 -7.57
N VAL A 21 4.64 -2.02 -7.39
CA VAL A 21 5.01 -1.24 -6.21
C VAL A 21 3.73 -0.87 -5.48
N ALA A 22 3.67 -1.12 -4.17
CA ALA A 22 2.59 -0.63 -3.32
C ALA A 22 3.12 0.23 -2.17
N TRP A 23 2.30 1.17 -1.71
CA TRP A 23 2.61 2.07 -0.61
C TRP A 23 1.36 2.51 0.17
N VAL A 24 1.58 2.93 1.41
CA VAL A 24 0.60 3.64 2.25
C VAL A 24 0.87 5.14 2.14
N PRO A 25 -0.09 5.95 1.64
CA PRO A 25 0.07 7.40 1.56
C PRO A 25 -0.25 8.08 2.90
N ASP A 26 0.31 9.27 3.11
CA ASP A 26 -0.11 10.16 4.20
C ASP A 26 -1.48 10.81 3.93
N ASP A 27 -1.99 11.60 4.88
CA ASP A 27 -3.29 12.29 4.80
C ASP A 27 -3.46 13.16 3.54
N ASN A 28 -2.36 13.66 2.95
CA ASN A 28 -2.36 14.44 1.71
C ASN A 28 -2.18 13.56 0.46
N GLY A 29 -2.23 12.24 0.59
CA GLY A 29 -2.08 11.31 -0.52
C GLY A 29 -0.63 11.14 -1.00
N ASN A 30 0.34 11.78 -0.33
CA ASN A 30 1.73 11.75 -0.74
C ASN A 30 2.45 10.51 -0.22
N PRO A 31 3.52 10.08 -0.90
CA PRO A 31 4.32 8.95 -0.45
C PRO A 31 5.36 9.33 0.62
N ARG A 32 5.19 10.43 1.37
CA ARG A 32 6.20 10.85 2.36
C ARG A 32 6.21 9.82 3.50
N ASN A 33 7.37 9.21 3.75
CA ASN A 33 7.56 8.02 4.60
C ASN A 33 6.92 6.72 4.09
N SER A 34 6.56 6.64 2.81
CA SER A 34 6.05 5.41 2.22
C SER A 34 7.14 4.36 2.03
N VAL A 35 6.91 3.18 2.58
CA VAL A 35 7.70 1.98 2.25
C VAL A 35 7.21 1.42 0.91
N VAL A 36 8.14 1.32 -0.04
CA VAL A 36 7.91 0.74 -1.37
C VAL A 36 8.07 -0.77 -1.25
N LEU A 37 6.97 -1.49 -1.40
CA LEU A 37 6.97 -2.95 -1.36
C LEU A 37 6.80 -3.49 -2.76
N VAL A 38 7.86 -4.15 -3.22
CA VAL A 38 7.94 -4.70 -4.57
C VAL A 38 7.49 -6.16 -4.54
N ALA A 39 6.62 -6.52 -5.47
CA ALA A 39 6.23 -7.90 -5.72
C ALA A 39 6.01 -8.18 -7.20
N ALA A 40 5.94 -9.47 -7.54
CA ALA A 40 5.65 -9.93 -8.90
C ALA A 40 4.19 -9.66 -9.32
N THR A 41 3.26 -9.60 -8.36
CA THR A 41 1.85 -9.34 -8.60
C THR A 41 1.35 -8.19 -7.75
N ARG A 42 0.23 -7.59 -8.17
CA ARG A 42 -0.43 -6.49 -7.47
C ARG A 42 -0.90 -6.92 -6.09
N GLU A 43 -1.57 -8.06 -6.00
CA GLU A 43 -2.16 -8.60 -4.77
C GLU A 43 -1.08 -8.87 -3.71
N GLU A 44 0.08 -9.37 -4.12
CA GLU A 44 1.22 -9.62 -3.24
C GLU A 44 1.85 -8.30 -2.76
N ALA A 45 1.96 -7.29 -3.63
CA ALA A 45 2.43 -5.96 -3.22
C ALA A 45 1.47 -5.30 -2.21
N GLU A 46 0.16 -5.35 -2.48
CA GLU A 46 -0.86 -4.79 -1.59
C GLU A 46 -0.92 -5.52 -0.23
N ARG A 47 -0.82 -6.85 -0.21
CA ARG A 47 -0.78 -7.64 1.03
C ARG A 47 0.39 -7.21 1.90
N ARG A 48 1.59 -7.13 1.33
CA ARG A 48 2.80 -6.71 2.04
C ARG A 48 2.64 -5.30 2.62
N ALA A 49 2.03 -4.38 1.86
CA ALA A 49 1.79 -3.01 2.33
C ALA A 49 0.86 -2.97 3.54
N ARG A 50 -0.20 -3.78 3.53
CA ARG A 50 -1.13 -3.90 4.68
C ARG A 50 -0.43 -4.50 5.90
N GLU A 51 0.39 -5.53 5.70
CA GLU A 51 1.17 -6.16 6.80
C GLU A 51 2.17 -5.18 7.40
N TRP A 52 2.92 -4.46 6.56
CA TRP A 52 3.87 -3.46 7.01
C TRP A 52 3.22 -2.35 7.83
N ALA A 53 2.07 -1.83 7.37
CA ALA A 53 1.34 -0.79 8.10
C ALA A 53 0.95 -1.26 9.51
N ARG A 54 0.43 -2.49 9.60
CA ARG A 54 0.02 -3.13 10.85
C ARG A 54 1.18 -3.32 11.83
N THR A 55 2.35 -3.73 11.35
CA THR A 55 3.56 -3.91 12.18
C THR A 55 4.17 -2.56 12.59
N SER A 56 3.99 -1.52 11.78
CA SER A 56 4.58 -0.19 12.02
C SER A 56 3.71 0.69 12.93
N GLY A 57 2.49 0.25 13.27
CA GLY A 57 1.56 0.99 14.14
C GLY A 57 0.88 2.18 13.45
N LEU A 58 0.76 2.15 12.12
CA LEU A 58 0.01 3.11 11.30
C LEU A 58 -1.44 2.64 11.08
#